data_AF-A0ABC8RPE5-F1
#
_entry.id   AF-A0ABC8RPE5-F1
#
_cell.length_a   1.000
_cell.length_b   1.000
_cell.length_c   1.000
_cell.angle_alpha   90.00
_cell.angle_beta   90.00
_cell.angle_gamma   90.00
#
_symmetry.space_group_name_H-M   'P 1'
#
loop_
_entity.id
_entity.type
_entity.pdbx_description
1 polymer ?
#
loop_
_entity_poly.entity_id
_entity_poly.type
_entity_poly.pdbx_seq_one_letter_code
_entity_poly.pdbx_strand_id
1 'polypeptide(L)'
;MRKGVDQNLNLYFLNVILLLFCFHEVCCSSLDNLASSMRMDKKADALLPEISPDAAPQPLLPLLAPSPLTPFTNSTVPKLSGLCMLNFDAVESMMNMTSTDCMAVFAPFLANVICCPQLEATLVILLGQSSKDTNMLALNGTHAKHCLSDFEQILVGQGANNNLQQICAIRPSNLTEGSCPVKNVNEFESTVDSSQLLSACGKIDLVNECCEQVCQNAISEAAKKLALKAYDLLSMDGSHALSDHSTRVNDCKSIILRWLASKLDPPQSKGILRGLSNCNINKGEARANRTFFRVCCNM
;
A
#
# COMPACT_ATOMS: atom_id res chain seq x y z
N MET A 1 38.57 19.05 -39.88
CA MET A 1 37.60 18.00 -39.48
C MET A 1 38.19 17.20 -38.32
N ARG A 2 37.87 17.53 -37.07
CA ARG A 2 38.34 16.81 -35.88
C ARG A 2 37.36 17.11 -34.72
N LYS A 3 36.22 16.41 -34.67
CA LYS A 3 35.23 16.58 -33.59
C LYS A 3 34.30 15.37 -33.38
N GLY A 4 34.76 14.16 -33.71
CA GLY A 4 33.93 12.94 -33.68
C GLY A 4 34.52 11.75 -32.91
N VAL A 5 35.65 11.90 -32.22
CA VAL A 5 36.34 10.76 -31.56
C VAL A 5 36.25 10.80 -30.02
N ASP A 6 36.11 11.98 -29.41
CA ASP A 6 36.09 12.12 -27.94
C ASP A 6 34.78 11.69 -27.27
N GLN A 7 33.63 11.74 -27.97
CA GLN A 7 32.35 11.34 -27.41
C GLN A 7 32.20 9.82 -27.27
N ASN A 8 32.83 9.05 -28.16
CA ASN A 8 32.69 7.60 -28.19
C ASN A 8 33.55 6.93 -27.10
N LEU A 9 34.72 7.50 -26.79
CA LEU A 9 35.58 7.02 -25.71
C LEU A 9 34.94 7.21 -24.32
N ASN A 10 34.25 8.34 -24.13
CA ASN A 10 33.60 8.70 -22.86
C ASN A 10 32.37 7.80 -22.59
N LEU A 11 31.61 7.48 -23.63
CA LEU A 11 30.49 6.53 -23.53
C LEU A 11 30.98 5.11 -23.24
N TYR A 12 32.12 4.69 -23.81
CA TYR A 12 32.72 3.39 -23.53
C TYR A 12 33.21 3.28 -22.09
N PHE A 13 33.86 4.32 -21.57
CA PHE A 13 34.28 4.39 -20.17
C PHE A 13 33.09 4.35 -19.20
N LEU A 14 32.00 5.06 -19.50
CA LEU A 14 30.79 5.04 -18.69
C LEU A 14 30.13 3.65 -18.66
N ASN A 15 30.10 2.95 -19.80
CA ASN A 15 29.57 1.58 -19.89
C ASN A 15 30.45 0.56 -19.17
N VAL A 16 31.78 0.70 -19.23
CA VAL A 16 32.71 -0.17 -18.49
C VAL A 16 32.59 0.05 -16.98
N ILE A 17 32.39 1.29 -16.53
CA ILE A 17 32.14 1.61 -15.12
C ILE A 17 30.80 1.03 -14.65
N LEU A 18 29.73 1.16 -15.45
CA LEU A 18 28.42 0.55 -15.14
C LEU A 18 28.52 -0.98 -15.03
N LEU A 19 29.25 -1.61 -15.95
CA LEU A 19 29.49 -3.05 -15.94
C LEU A 19 30.29 -3.48 -14.69
N LEU A 20 31.31 -2.72 -14.29
CA LEU A 20 32.07 -2.99 -13.07
C LEU A 20 31.21 -2.87 -11.79
N PHE A 21 30.27 -1.93 -11.75
CA PHE A 21 29.29 -1.85 -10.66
C PHE A 21 28.34 -3.05 -10.65
N CYS A 22 27.93 -3.57 -11.82
CA CYS A 22 27.12 -4.78 -11.92
C CYS A 22 27.88 -6.05 -11.50
N PHE A 23 29.19 -6.16 -11.78
CA PHE A 23 29.99 -7.32 -11.35
C PHE A 23 30.35 -7.29 -9.86
N HIS A 24 30.36 -6.11 -9.23
CA HIS A 24 30.63 -6.02 -7.79
C HIS A 24 29.45 -6.53 -6.93
N GLU A 25 28.22 -6.51 -7.44
CA GLU A 25 27.05 -7.11 -6.78
C GLU A 25 27.01 -8.65 -6.82
N VAL A 26 27.81 -9.29 -7.69
CA VAL A 26 27.75 -10.76 -7.90
C VAL A 26 28.76 -11.56 -7.06
N CYS A 27 29.70 -10.91 -6.37
CA CYS A 27 30.75 -11.61 -5.60
C CYS A 27 30.60 -11.60 -4.06
N CYS A 28 29.44 -11.25 -3.51
CA CYS A 28 29.22 -11.30 -2.06
C CYS A 28 28.10 -12.28 -1.66
N SER A 29 28.26 -13.56 -1.97
CA SER A 29 27.64 -14.64 -1.20
C SER A 29 28.65 -15.13 -0.16
N SER A 30 28.44 -14.76 1.11
CA SER A 30 29.30 -15.21 2.21
C SER A 30 29.19 -16.72 2.36
N LEU A 31 30.36 -17.33 2.21
CA LEU A 31 30.78 -18.62 2.71
C LEU A 31 30.70 -18.62 4.24
N ASP A 32 29.50 -18.70 4.83
CA ASP A 32 29.33 -18.95 6.26
C ASP A 32 28.12 -19.87 6.46
N ASN A 33 28.39 -21.17 6.50
CA ASN A 33 27.74 -22.16 7.37
C ASN A 33 28.30 -23.55 7.04
N LEU A 34 29.61 -23.73 7.26
CA LEU A 34 30.20 -25.04 7.46
C LEU A 34 30.30 -25.26 8.97
N ALA A 35 29.72 -26.36 9.44
CA ALA A 35 29.75 -26.91 10.80
C ALA A 35 28.66 -26.45 11.79
N SER A 36 27.53 -27.18 11.80
CA SER A 36 27.11 -27.90 13.01
C SER A 36 26.12 -29.04 12.69
N SER A 37 26.67 -30.26 12.68
CA SER A 37 26.16 -31.55 13.21
C SER A 37 24.66 -31.91 13.18
N MET A 38 24.38 -33.01 12.46
CA MET A 38 23.51 -34.19 12.73
C MET A 38 22.77 -34.24 14.10
N ARG A 39 21.53 -34.77 14.26
CA ARG A 39 21.04 -36.10 13.81
C ARG A 39 19.50 -36.28 14.01
N MET A 40 18.85 -36.87 13.00
CA MET A 40 17.64 -37.75 12.84
C MET A 40 16.55 -37.83 13.97
N ASP A 41 15.24 -38.04 13.74
CA ASP A 41 14.52 -38.91 12.77
C ASP A 41 12.99 -38.69 12.89
N LYS A 42 12.21 -38.63 11.78
CA LYS A 42 10.94 -39.38 11.60
C LYS A 42 10.24 -39.12 10.25
N LYS A 43 10.32 -40.15 9.40
CA LYS A 43 9.26 -40.76 8.56
C LYS A 43 8.63 -39.95 7.40
N ALA A 44 9.02 -40.36 6.20
CA ALA A 44 8.45 -40.07 4.89
C ALA A 44 7.06 -40.70 4.69
N ASP A 45 6.22 -40.06 3.87
CA ASP A 45 5.62 -40.67 2.68
C ASP A 45 5.07 -39.59 1.70
N ALA A 46 5.57 -39.68 0.47
CA ALA A 46 5.02 -39.35 -0.87
C ALA A 46 4.02 -38.15 -1.01
N LEU A 47 4.23 -37.15 -1.89
CA LEU A 47 4.51 -37.22 -3.33
C LEU A 47 5.15 -35.89 -3.81
N LEU A 48 6.36 -35.94 -4.38
CA LEU A 48 6.95 -34.87 -5.18
C LEU A 48 7.09 -35.38 -6.63
N PRO A 49 6.77 -34.58 -7.66
CA PRO A 49 7.16 -34.91 -9.03
C PRO A 49 8.67 -34.72 -9.20
N GLU A 50 9.35 -35.77 -9.65
CA GLU A 50 10.70 -35.69 -10.20
C GLU A 50 10.72 -34.75 -11.40
N ILE A 51 11.63 -33.77 -11.38
CA ILE A 51 12.11 -33.14 -12.60
C ILE A 51 13.63 -32.99 -12.45
N SER A 52 14.36 -33.73 -13.28
CA SER A 52 15.82 -33.74 -13.38
C SER A 52 16.37 -32.36 -13.78
N PRO A 53 17.47 -31.84 -13.19
CA PRO A 53 18.04 -30.55 -13.57
C PRO A 53 19.20 -30.77 -14.55
N ASP A 54 18.92 -30.73 -15.85
CA ASP A 54 19.99 -30.77 -16.87
C ASP A 54 19.79 -29.74 -18.00
N ALA A 55 19.19 -28.59 -17.67
CA ALA A 55 19.14 -27.45 -18.56
C ALA A 55 19.55 -26.18 -17.82
N ALA A 56 20.62 -25.54 -18.31
CA ALA A 56 21.06 -24.24 -17.85
C ALA A 56 19.89 -23.24 -17.85
N PRO A 57 19.76 -22.37 -16.82
CA PRO A 57 18.66 -21.42 -16.75
C PRO A 57 18.72 -20.51 -17.98
N GLN A 58 17.68 -20.57 -18.81
CA GLN A 58 17.58 -19.69 -19.97
C GLN A 58 17.54 -18.24 -19.47
N PRO A 59 18.30 -17.32 -20.10
CA PRO A 59 18.22 -15.91 -19.77
C PRO A 59 16.78 -15.46 -19.93
N LEU A 60 16.23 -14.77 -18.93
CA LEU A 60 14.98 -14.04 -19.09
C LEU A 60 15.22 -13.00 -20.17
N LEU A 61 14.81 -13.32 -21.40
CA LEU A 61 14.80 -12.39 -22.51
C LEU A 61 14.02 -11.15 -22.06
N PRO A 62 14.45 -9.93 -22.42
CA PRO A 62 13.72 -8.73 -22.06
C PRO A 62 12.30 -8.93 -22.58
N LEU A 63 11.34 -9.02 -21.65
CA LEU A 63 9.93 -8.98 -21.99
C LEU A 63 9.76 -7.68 -22.76
N LEU A 64 9.63 -7.79 -24.09
CA LEU A 64 8.97 -6.77 -24.88
C LEU A 64 7.75 -6.38 -24.06
N ALA A 65 7.69 -5.10 -23.65
CA ALA A 65 6.58 -4.58 -22.89
C ALA A 65 5.31 -5.15 -23.53
N PRO A 66 4.46 -5.88 -22.78
CA PRO A 66 3.31 -6.53 -23.37
C PRO A 66 2.59 -5.48 -24.19
N SER A 67 2.35 -5.76 -25.48
CA SER A 67 1.53 -4.92 -26.35
C SER A 67 0.34 -4.44 -25.54
N PRO A 68 -0.03 -3.14 -25.60
CA PRO A 68 -1.05 -2.57 -24.72
C PRO A 68 -2.20 -3.53 -24.67
N LEU A 69 -2.40 -4.13 -23.48
CA LEU A 69 -3.37 -5.20 -23.28
C LEU A 69 -4.66 -4.68 -23.91
N THR A 70 -5.11 -5.34 -24.98
CA THR A 70 -6.44 -5.08 -25.54
C THR A 70 -7.40 -5.00 -24.37
N PRO A 71 -8.33 -4.03 -24.29
CA PRO A 71 -9.21 -3.92 -23.13
C PRO A 71 -9.88 -5.28 -22.94
N PHE A 72 -9.43 -6.04 -21.94
CA PHE A 72 -10.00 -7.34 -21.62
C PHE A 72 -11.27 -7.04 -20.84
N THR A 73 -12.24 -6.44 -21.51
CA THR A 73 -13.56 -6.11 -21.00
C THR A 73 -14.38 -7.38 -20.98
N ASN A 74 -14.03 -8.33 -20.12
CA ASN A 74 -15.03 -9.25 -19.57
C ASN A 74 -15.89 -8.47 -18.57
N SER A 75 -16.56 -7.43 -19.08
CA SER A 75 -17.34 -6.52 -18.26
C SER A 75 -18.66 -7.19 -17.96
N THR A 76 -18.81 -7.67 -16.73
CA THR A 76 -20.08 -8.19 -16.25
C THR A 76 -20.85 -7.06 -15.58
N VAL A 77 -22.17 -7.03 -15.78
CA VAL A 77 -23.02 -6.04 -15.10
C VAL A 77 -22.96 -6.34 -13.59
N PRO A 78 -22.44 -5.41 -12.75
CA PRO A 78 -22.26 -5.67 -11.33
C PRO A 78 -23.62 -5.81 -10.65
N LYS A 79 -23.75 -6.81 -9.77
CA LYS A 79 -24.96 -7.01 -8.97
C LYS A 79 -24.83 -6.26 -7.65
N LEU A 80 -25.32 -5.02 -7.63
CA LEU A 80 -25.28 -4.16 -6.45
C LEU A 80 -26.44 -4.49 -5.50
N SER A 81 -26.21 -4.34 -4.21
CA SER A 81 -27.21 -4.54 -3.16
C SER A 81 -28.21 -3.38 -3.11
N GLY A 82 -27.85 -2.21 -3.63
CA GLY A 82 -28.70 -1.00 -3.61
C GLY A 82 -28.85 -0.37 -2.21
N LEU A 83 -28.01 -0.77 -1.25
CA LEU A 83 -28.07 -0.31 0.15
C LEU A 83 -26.83 0.52 0.53
N CYS A 84 -25.79 0.54 -0.31
CA CYS A 84 -24.67 1.45 -0.14
C CYS A 84 -25.02 2.84 -0.67
N MET A 85 -24.82 3.86 0.16
CA MET A 85 -25.06 5.27 -0.19
C MET A 85 -23.79 6.02 -0.61
N LEU A 86 -22.68 5.30 -0.83
CA LEU A 86 -21.44 5.91 -1.30
C LEU A 86 -21.57 6.29 -2.79
N ASN A 87 -21.06 7.47 -3.13
CA ASN A 87 -21.01 7.92 -4.51
C ASN A 87 -19.76 7.34 -5.20
N PHE A 88 -19.91 6.21 -5.88
CA PHE A 88 -18.82 5.56 -6.62
C PHE A 88 -18.34 6.39 -7.83
N ASP A 89 -19.21 7.23 -8.41
CA ASP A 89 -18.85 8.09 -9.55
C ASP A 89 -17.79 9.13 -9.17
N ALA A 90 -17.79 9.57 -7.90
CA ALA A 90 -16.78 10.51 -7.37
C ALA A 90 -15.34 9.96 -7.43
N VAL A 91 -15.18 8.65 -7.61
CA VAL A 91 -13.90 7.94 -7.64
C VAL A 91 -13.76 6.98 -8.82
N GLU A 92 -14.60 7.11 -9.86
CA GLU A 92 -14.70 6.17 -10.99
C GLU A 92 -13.33 5.88 -11.64
N SER A 93 -12.55 6.94 -11.94
CA SER A 93 -11.22 6.80 -12.55
C SER A 93 -10.24 5.99 -11.70
N MET A 94 -10.36 6.06 -10.38
CA MET A 94 -9.53 5.29 -9.45
C MET A 94 -10.03 3.86 -9.34
N MET A 95 -11.35 3.64 -9.37
CA MET A 95 -11.92 2.28 -9.39
C MET A 95 -11.47 1.52 -10.65
N ASN A 96 -11.48 2.17 -11.81
CA ASN A 96 -10.99 1.58 -13.05
C ASN A 96 -9.49 1.21 -12.97
N MET A 97 -8.67 2.11 -12.40
CA MET A 97 -7.26 1.80 -12.13
C MET A 97 -7.11 0.65 -11.14
N THR A 98 -7.85 0.67 -10.03
CA THR A 98 -7.84 -0.42 -9.03
C THR A 98 -8.22 -1.75 -9.67
N SER A 99 -9.22 -1.78 -10.56
CA SER A 99 -9.62 -3.01 -11.25
C SER A 99 -8.49 -3.55 -12.15
N THR A 100 -7.81 -2.65 -12.85
CA THR A 100 -6.63 -2.99 -13.67
C THR A 100 -5.47 -3.51 -12.82
N ASP A 101 -5.16 -2.81 -11.73
CA ASP A 101 -4.08 -3.16 -10.80
C ASP A 101 -4.35 -4.46 -10.04
N CYS A 102 -5.63 -4.78 -9.82
CA CYS A 102 -6.12 -5.99 -9.17
C CYS A 102 -6.67 -7.03 -10.16
N MET A 103 -6.29 -6.95 -11.43
CA MET A 103 -6.78 -7.86 -12.45
C MET A 103 -6.55 -9.32 -12.06
N ALA A 104 -7.54 -10.18 -12.33
CA ALA A 104 -7.59 -11.55 -11.81
C ALA A 104 -6.32 -12.38 -12.03
N VAL A 105 -5.65 -12.18 -13.16
CA VAL A 105 -4.43 -12.90 -13.57
C VAL A 105 -3.19 -12.45 -12.79
N PHE A 106 -3.10 -11.17 -12.43
CA PHE A 106 -1.91 -10.59 -11.82
C PHE A 106 -2.02 -10.43 -10.30
N ALA A 107 -3.24 -10.32 -9.77
CA ALA A 107 -3.48 -10.05 -8.37
C ALA A 107 -2.73 -10.99 -7.40
N PRO A 108 -2.67 -12.33 -7.61
CA PRO A 108 -1.93 -13.20 -6.69
C PRO A 108 -0.43 -12.92 -6.59
N PHE A 109 0.17 -12.34 -7.64
CA PHE A 109 1.61 -12.09 -7.72
C PHE A 109 1.98 -10.65 -7.31
N LEU A 110 1.11 -9.68 -7.62
CA LEU A 110 1.37 -8.25 -7.42
C LEU A 110 0.49 -7.63 -6.32
N ALA A 111 -0.24 -8.46 -5.55
CA ALA A 111 -1.14 -8.06 -4.47
C ALA A 111 -0.52 -7.00 -3.54
N ASN A 112 0.60 -7.35 -2.91
CA ASN A 112 1.17 -6.57 -1.82
C ASN A 112 1.80 -5.25 -2.25
N VAL A 113 2.14 -5.10 -3.54
CA VAL A 113 2.91 -3.96 -4.06
C VAL A 113 2.07 -3.01 -4.90
N ILE A 114 1.06 -3.52 -5.61
CA ILE A 114 0.27 -2.73 -6.56
C ILE A 114 -1.21 -2.80 -6.18
N CYS A 115 -1.82 -3.98 -6.23
CA CYS A 115 -3.27 -4.12 -6.07
C CYS A 115 -3.79 -3.63 -4.71
N CYS A 116 -3.28 -4.18 -3.61
CA CYS A 116 -3.82 -3.89 -2.28
C CYS A 116 -3.59 -2.44 -1.83
N PRO A 117 -2.39 -1.84 -2.04
CA PRO A 117 -2.21 -0.41 -1.80
C PRO A 117 -3.17 0.46 -2.62
N GLN A 118 -3.43 0.12 -3.89
CA GLN A 118 -4.37 0.86 -4.74
C GLN A 118 -5.83 0.66 -4.32
N LEU A 119 -6.20 -0.55 -3.88
CA LEU A 119 -7.53 -0.89 -3.37
C LEU A 119 -7.85 -0.13 -2.08
N GLU A 120 -6.92 -0.17 -1.11
CA GLU A 120 -7.03 0.54 0.16
C GLU A 120 -7.09 2.06 -0.05
N ALA A 121 -6.24 2.61 -0.92
CA ALA A 121 -6.25 4.04 -1.22
C ALA A 121 -7.59 4.47 -1.85
N THR A 122 -8.12 3.69 -2.79
CA THR A 122 -9.43 3.99 -3.41
C THR A 122 -10.55 3.96 -2.37
N LEU A 123 -10.58 2.99 -1.44
CA LEU A 123 -11.57 2.93 -0.36
C LEU A 123 -11.47 4.12 0.60
N VAL A 124 -10.25 4.50 1.00
CA VAL A 124 -10.00 5.67 1.85
C VAL A 124 -10.52 6.94 1.18
N ILE A 125 -10.24 7.12 -0.11
CA ILE A 125 -10.68 8.31 -0.84
C ILE A 125 -12.18 8.32 -1.04
N LEU A 126 -12.80 7.17 -1.35
CA LEU A 126 -14.25 7.06 -1.48
C LEU A 126 -14.97 7.49 -0.18
N LEU A 127 -14.49 7.00 0.96
CA LEU A 127 -15.01 7.41 2.28
C LEU A 127 -14.74 8.89 2.56
N GLY A 128 -13.55 9.39 2.21
CA GLY A 128 -13.21 10.81 2.33
C GLY A 128 -14.11 11.71 1.50
N GLN A 129 -14.41 11.35 0.25
CA GLN A 129 -15.35 12.10 -0.59
C GLN A 129 -16.76 12.08 0.00
N SER A 130 -17.24 10.92 0.46
CA SER A 130 -18.54 10.84 1.15
C SER A 130 -18.60 11.68 2.43
N SER A 131 -17.47 11.86 3.12
CA SER A 131 -17.40 12.68 4.33
C SER A 131 -17.63 14.18 4.05
N LYS A 132 -17.43 14.67 2.82
CA LYS A 132 -17.69 16.07 2.46
C LYS A 132 -19.17 16.43 2.63
N ASP A 133 -20.06 15.48 2.32
CA ASP A 133 -21.52 15.70 2.39
C ASP A 133 -22.12 15.19 3.70
N THR A 134 -21.58 14.12 4.27
CA THR A 134 -22.16 13.44 5.44
C THR A 134 -21.58 13.88 6.77
N ASN A 135 -20.43 14.57 6.76
CA ASN A 135 -19.64 14.90 7.96
C ASN A 135 -19.13 13.66 8.74
N MET A 136 -19.22 12.45 8.16
CA MET A 136 -18.84 11.18 8.78
C MET A 136 -17.58 10.60 8.12
N LEU A 137 -16.60 10.23 8.94
CA LEU A 137 -15.32 9.61 8.53
C LEU A 137 -15.36 8.07 8.57
N ALA A 138 -16.48 7.49 8.99
CA ALA A 138 -16.65 6.05 9.13
C ALA A 138 -18.11 5.65 8.87
N LEU A 139 -18.29 4.45 8.34
CA LEU A 139 -19.60 3.83 8.19
C LEU A 139 -20.00 3.05 9.44
N ASN A 140 -21.31 2.88 9.61
CA ASN A 140 -21.80 1.87 10.55
C ASN A 140 -21.55 0.46 9.99
N GLY A 141 -21.55 -0.55 10.86
CA GLY A 141 -21.19 -1.93 10.47
C GLY A 141 -22.09 -2.55 9.39
N THR A 142 -23.36 -2.16 9.31
CA THR A 142 -24.29 -2.66 8.29
C THR A 142 -24.02 -2.02 6.93
N HIS A 143 -23.90 -0.70 6.86
CA HIS A 143 -23.55 0.03 5.65
C HIS A 143 -22.17 -0.39 5.14
N ALA A 144 -21.21 -0.62 6.02
CA ALA A 144 -19.88 -1.09 5.64
C ALA A 144 -19.91 -2.43 4.90
N LYS A 145 -20.78 -3.37 5.31
CA LYS A 145 -20.96 -4.67 4.62
C LYS A 145 -21.51 -4.49 3.21
N HIS A 146 -22.59 -3.71 3.08
CA HIS A 146 -23.20 -3.43 1.78
C HIS A 146 -22.23 -2.68 0.86
N CYS A 147 -21.57 -1.65 1.38
CA CYS A 147 -20.65 -0.83 0.60
C CYS A 147 -19.39 -1.57 0.15
N LEU A 148 -18.80 -2.41 0.99
CA LEU A 148 -17.67 -3.22 0.56
C LEU A 148 -18.10 -4.24 -0.50
N SER A 149 -19.26 -4.88 -0.33
CA SER A 149 -19.82 -5.80 -1.33
C SER A 149 -20.07 -5.10 -2.68
N ASP A 150 -20.73 -3.94 -2.68
CA ASP A 150 -21.04 -3.20 -3.90
C ASP A 150 -19.77 -2.70 -4.60
N PHE A 151 -18.82 -2.17 -3.82
CA PHE A 151 -17.51 -1.76 -4.31
C PHE A 151 -16.78 -2.89 -5.04
N GLU A 152 -16.72 -4.08 -4.44
CA GLU A 152 -16.08 -5.24 -5.07
C GLU A 152 -16.81 -5.72 -6.32
N GLN A 153 -18.14 -5.76 -6.29
CA GLN A 153 -18.93 -6.14 -7.47
C GLN A 153 -18.64 -5.21 -8.65
N ILE A 154 -18.48 -3.91 -8.42
CA ILE A 154 -18.08 -2.95 -9.46
C ILE A 154 -16.68 -3.28 -9.99
N LEU A 155 -15.70 -3.51 -9.11
CA LEU A 155 -14.34 -3.84 -9.53
C LEU A 155 -14.26 -5.15 -10.32
N VAL A 156 -14.98 -6.19 -9.88
CA VAL A 156 -15.10 -7.48 -10.59
C VAL A 156 -15.80 -7.31 -11.92
N GLY A 157 -16.85 -6.50 -11.97
CA GLY A 157 -17.52 -6.09 -13.20
C GLY A 157 -16.60 -5.36 -14.18
N GLN A 158 -15.47 -4.82 -13.71
CA GLN A 158 -14.42 -4.19 -14.52
C GLN A 158 -13.21 -5.11 -14.82
N GLY A 159 -13.19 -6.35 -14.31
CA GLY A 159 -12.13 -7.35 -14.58
C GLY A 159 -11.18 -7.65 -13.42
N ALA A 160 -11.43 -7.10 -12.23
CA ALA A 160 -10.66 -7.43 -11.03
C ALA A 160 -10.86 -8.89 -10.60
N ASN A 161 -9.93 -9.40 -9.78
CA ASN A 161 -10.11 -10.69 -9.13
C ASN A 161 -11.38 -10.70 -8.26
N ASN A 162 -12.11 -11.82 -8.19
CA ASN A 162 -13.33 -11.93 -7.39
C ASN A 162 -13.10 -12.22 -5.90
N ASN A 163 -11.84 -12.29 -5.46
CA ASN A 163 -11.45 -12.65 -4.12
C ASN A 163 -10.60 -11.57 -3.42
N LEU A 164 -10.86 -10.28 -3.71
CA LEU A 164 -10.06 -9.17 -3.20
C LEU A 164 -10.03 -9.07 -1.67
N GLN A 165 -11.14 -9.33 -0.96
CA GLN A 165 -11.15 -9.39 0.51
C GLN A 165 -10.11 -10.36 1.07
N GLN A 166 -9.90 -11.51 0.42
CA GLN A 166 -8.92 -12.49 0.89
C GLN A 166 -7.51 -12.12 0.44
N ILE A 167 -7.33 -11.68 -0.81
CA ILE A 167 -6.02 -11.30 -1.36
C ILE A 167 -5.43 -10.11 -0.59
N CYS A 168 -6.26 -9.12 -0.28
CA CYS A 168 -5.84 -7.89 0.40
C CYS A 168 -6.22 -7.81 1.88
N ALA A 169 -6.79 -8.90 2.44
CA ALA A 169 -7.24 -8.96 3.83
C ALA A 169 -8.21 -7.84 4.26
N ILE A 170 -8.94 -7.24 3.32
CA ILE A 170 -9.90 -6.17 3.58
C ILE A 170 -11.22 -6.74 4.10
N ARG A 171 -11.75 -6.15 5.17
CA ARG A 171 -13.02 -6.53 5.80
C ARG A 171 -13.94 -5.30 5.93
N PRO A 172 -15.25 -5.50 6.14
CA PRO A 172 -16.17 -4.39 6.42
C PRO A 172 -15.74 -3.52 7.60
N SER A 173 -15.07 -4.09 8.62
CA SER A 173 -14.51 -3.32 9.75
C SER A 173 -13.48 -2.27 9.32
N ASN A 174 -12.78 -2.46 8.18
CA ASN A 174 -11.86 -1.47 7.65
C ASN A 174 -12.57 -0.23 7.08
N LEU A 175 -13.90 -0.22 6.96
CA LEU A 175 -14.70 0.95 6.54
C LEU A 175 -15.39 1.63 7.74
N THR A 176 -15.32 1.04 8.93
CA THR A 176 -15.89 1.61 10.17
C THR A 176 -14.84 2.41 10.95
N GLU A 177 -15.20 2.88 12.15
CA GLU A 177 -14.29 3.54 13.09
C GLU A 177 -13.32 2.57 13.78
N GLY A 178 -13.54 1.26 13.66
CA GLY A 178 -12.82 0.26 14.44
C GLY A 178 -12.93 0.58 15.92
N SER A 179 -11.78 0.70 16.58
CA SER A 179 -11.65 1.12 17.98
C SER A 179 -11.36 2.62 18.15
N CYS A 180 -11.22 3.40 17.07
CA CYS A 180 -10.97 4.84 17.18
C CYS A 180 -12.21 5.55 17.74
N PRO A 181 -12.07 6.40 18.79
CA PRO A 181 -13.22 7.04 19.42
C PRO A 181 -13.85 8.16 18.58
N VAL A 182 -13.23 8.56 17.48
CA VAL A 182 -13.66 9.69 16.65
C VAL A 182 -14.10 9.19 15.27
N LYS A 183 -15.29 9.62 14.86
CA LYS A 183 -15.91 9.21 13.58
C LYS A 183 -16.53 10.33 12.75
N ASN A 184 -16.55 11.55 13.25
CA ASN A 184 -17.10 12.71 12.54
C ASN A 184 -16.05 13.82 12.41
N VAL A 185 -16.17 14.66 11.39
CA VAL A 185 -15.17 15.68 11.05
C VAL A 185 -15.04 16.76 12.12
N ASN A 186 -16.15 17.24 12.68
CA ASN A 186 -16.11 18.30 13.70
C ASN A 186 -15.36 17.87 14.96
N GLU A 187 -15.60 16.65 15.42
CA GLU A 187 -14.90 16.07 16.56
C GLU A 187 -13.42 15.84 16.27
N PHE A 188 -13.10 15.44 15.04
CA PHE A 188 -11.72 15.30 14.58
C PHE A 188 -10.98 16.64 14.66
N GLU A 189 -11.52 17.68 14.02
CA GLU A 189 -10.88 19.00 13.90
C GLU A 189 -10.80 19.76 15.22
N SER A 190 -11.69 19.47 16.17
CA SER A 190 -11.57 19.99 17.54
C SER A 190 -10.51 19.28 18.37
N THR A 191 -10.11 18.07 17.98
CA THR A 191 -9.14 17.26 18.72
C THR A 191 -7.72 17.42 18.18
N VAL A 192 -7.53 17.45 16.85
CA VAL A 192 -6.20 17.51 16.22
C VAL A 192 -5.90 18.91 15.66
N ASP A 193 -4.62 19.24 15.52
CA ASP A 193 -4.24 20.44 14.77
C ASP A 193 -4.35 20.14 13.26
N SER A 194 -5.54 20.35 12.72
CA SER A 194 -5.85 20.14 11.31
C SER A 194 -4.99 21.01 10.39
N SER A 195 -4.59 22.20 10.83
CA SER A 195 -3.76 23.11 10.04
C SER A 195 -2.34 22.57 9.88
N GLN A 196 -1.75 22.10 10.99
CA GLN A 196 -0.44 21.45 10.98
C GLN A 196 -0.48 20.16 10.16
N LEU A 197 -1.52 19.34 10.32
CA LEU A 197 -1.67 18.09 9.58
C LEU A 197 -1.80 18.32 8.06
N LEU A 198 -2.58 19.31 7.62
CA LEU A 198 -2.67 19.68 6.21
C LEU A 198 -1.37 20.29 5.68
N SER A 199 -0.64 21.05 6.49
CA SER A 199 0.66 21.59 6.07
C SER A 199 1.71 20.48 5.85
N ALA A 200 1.66 19.42 6.67
CA ALA A 200 2.56 18.29 6.58
C ALA A 200 2.20 17.34 5.43
N CYS A 201 0.91 17.13 5.17
CA CYS A 201 0.43 16.08 4.27
C CYS A 201 -0.20 16.59 2.97
N GLY A 202 -0.58 17.87 2.87
CA GLY A 202 -1.31 18.42 1.72
C GLY A 202 -0.52 18.41 0.41
N LYS A 203 0.80 18.30 0.50
CA LYS A 203 1.69 18.03 -0.64
C LYS A 203 2.90 17.25 -0.14
N ILE A 204 3.08 16.05 -0.68
CA ILE A 204 4.21 15.19 -0.33
C ILE A 204 5.31 15.30 -1.38
N ASP A 205 6.52 15.59 -0.94
CA ASP A 205 7.74 15.27 -1.68
C ASP A 205 8.14 13.83 -1.34
N LEU A 206 8.19 12.96 -2.35
CA LEU A 206 8.35 11.53 -2.13
C LEU A 206 9.71 11.18 -1.50
N VAL A 207 10.77 11.91 -1.87
CA VAL A 207 12.12 11.66 -1.35
C VAL A 207 12.15 12.07 0.12
N ASN A 208 11.75 13.31 0.42
CA ASN A 208 11.75 13.82 1.78
C ASN A 208 10.81 13.02 2.68
N GLU A 209 9.63 12.62 2.21
CA GLU A 209 8.72 11.80 3.02
C GLU A 209 9.29 10.42 3.35
N CYS A 210 10.00 9.79 2.42
CA CYS A 210 10.64 8.50 2.70
C CYS A 210 11.82 8.64 3.68
N CYS A 211 12.46 9.81 3.74
CA CYS A 211 13.62 10.07 4.59
C CYS A 211 13.26 10.64 5.97
N GLU A 212 12.44 11.69 6.00
CA GLU A 212 12.09 12.48 7.18
C GLU A 212 10.71 12.14 7.74
N GLN A 213 9.83 11.51 6.95
CA GLN A 213 8.51 11.04 7.37
C GLN A 213 7.64 12.17 7.95
N VAL A 214 7.71 13.38 7.38
CA VAL A 214 7.01 14.56 7.90
C VAL A 214 5.51 14.29 8.03
N CYS A 215 4.87 13.76 6.97
CA CYS A 215 3.45 13.44 6.99
C CYS A 215 3.16 12.19 7.82
N GLN A 216 3.93 11.09 7.69
CA GLN A 216 3.75 9.89 8.51
C GLN A 216 3.87 10.17 10.02
N ASN A 217 4.77 11.06 10.43
CA ASN A 217 4.94 11.49 11.81
C ASN A 217 3.75 12.33 12.26
N ALA A 218 3.31 13.31 11.46
CA ALA A 218 2.12 14.11 11.76
C ALA A 218 0.86 13.24 11.93
N ILE A 219 0.66 12.26 11.04
CA ILE A 219 -0.42 11.28 11.14
C ILE A 219 -0.29 10.45 12.42
N SER A 220 0.91 9.97 12.76
CA SER A 220 1.13 9.13 13.93
C SER A 220 0.89 9.88 15.24
N GLU A 221 1.31 11.14 15.33
CA GLU A 221 1.06 11.99 16.51
C GLU A 221 -0.44 12.34 16.64
N ALA A 222 -1.09 12.71 15.54
CA ALA A 222 -2.54 12.91 15.53
C ALA A 222 -3.30 11.64 15.95
N ALA A 223 -2.88 10.46 15.48
CA ALA A 223 -3.52 9.20 15.81
C ALA A 223 -3.41 8.84 17.29
N LYS A 224 -2.24 9.07 17.91
CA LYS A 224 -2.06 8.91 19.35
C LYS A 224 -2.98 9.85 20.12
N LYS A 225 -3.07 11.12 19.72
CA LYS A 225 -3.95 12.11 20.36
C LYS A 225 -5.42 11.69 20.32
N LEU A 226 -5.88 11.18 19.17
CA LEU A 226 -7.24 10.64 19.03
C LEU A 226 -7.45 9.38 19.89
N ALA A 227 -6.50 8.45 19.88
CA ALA A 227 -6.58 7.21 20.65
C ALA A 227 -6.62 7.46 22.17
N LEU A 228 -5.97 8.52 22.65
CA LEU A 228 -5.96 8.93 24.06
C LEU A 228 -7.33 9.43 24.55
N LYS A 229 -8.16 9.99 23.67
CA LYS A 229 -9.51 10.47 24.00
C LYS A 229 -10.43 9.37 24.57
N ALA A 230 -10.18 8.11 24.22
CA ALA A 230 -10.92 6.99 24.79
C ALA A 230 -10.58 6.71 26.26
N TYR A 231 -9.42 7.14 26.77
CA TYR A 231 -9.10 7.04 28.20
C TYR A 231 -9.81 8.11 29.03
N ASP A 232 -10.03 9.30 28.48
CA ASP A 232 -10.88 10.33 29.10
C ASP A 232 -12.32 9.82 29.29
N LEU A 233 -12.76 8.85 28.47
CA LEU A 233 -14.09 8.22 28.53
C LEU A 233 -14.16 6.96 29.41
N LEU A 234 -13.04 6.28 29.69
CA LEU A 234 -12.99 4.91 30.26
C LEU A 234 -12.13 4.78 31.52
N SER A 235 -11.99 5.85 32.32
CA SER A 235 -11.09 5.92 33.48
C SER A 235 -11.47 5.02 34.69
N MET A 236 -11.77 3.72 34.49
CA MET A 236 -12.18 2.78 35.54
C MET A 236 -11.60 1.34 35.49
N ASP A 237 -10.83 0.88 34.49
CA ASP A 237 -10.24 -0.48 34.59
C ASP A 237 -8.87 -0.65 33.89
N GLY A 238 -7.92 -1.24 34.62
CA GLY A 238 -6.48 -0.91 34.52
C GLY A 238 -5.54 -2.02 34.04
N SER A 239 -5.98 -3.05 33.32
CA SER A 239 -5.06 -4.15 32.95
C SER A 239 -5.10 -4.67 31.51
N HIS A 240 -6.04 -4.24 30.66
CA HIS A 240 -6.11 -4.63 29.23
C HIS A 240 -5.67 -3.53 28.23
N ALA A 241 -5.15 -2.41 28.73
CA ALA A 241 -5.03 -1.15 27.99
C ALA A 241 -3.94 -1.10 26.89
N LEU A 242 -2.89 -1.92 26.93
CA LEU A 242 -1.69 -1.75 26.08
C LEU A 242 -1.80 -2.40 24.67
N SER A 243 -2.36 -3.59 24.54
CA SER A 243 -2.58 -4.21 23.21
C SER A 243 -3.73 -3.54 22.45
N ASP A 244 -4.71 -3.02 23.20
CA ASP A 244 -5.81 -2.22 22.67
C ASP A 244 -5.31 -0.86 22.17
N HIS A 245 -4.31 -0.26 22.82
CA HIS A 245 -3.74 1.02 22.41
C HIS A 245 -3.14 1.00 21.01
N SER A 246 -2.29 0.01 20.67
CA SER A 246 -1.66 -0.02 19.34
C SER A 246 -2.68 -0.24 18.22
N THR A 247 -3.67 -1.10 18.46
CA THR A 247 -4.77 -1.35 17.50
C THR A 247 -5.58 -0.07 17.30
N ARG A 248 -5.92 0.62 18.39
CA ARG A 248 -6.62 1.90 18.38
C ARG A 248 -5.87 3.00 17.65
N VAL A 249 -4.56 3.12 17.85
CA VAL A 249 -3.75 4.08 17.08
C VAL A 249 -3.85 3.77 15.58
N ASN A 250 -3.78 2.50 15.18
CA ASN A 250 -3.88 2.13 13.76
C ASN A 250 -5.27 2.40 13.17
N ASP A 251 -6.34 2.13 13.92
CA ASP A 251 -7.70 2.49 13.51
C ASP A 251 -7.85 4.01 13.36
N CYS A 252 -7.27 4.79 14.27
CA CYS A 252 -7.27 6.25 14.16
C CYS A 252 -6.43 6.77 12.99
N LYS A 253 -5.34 6.08 12.60
CA LYS A 253 -4.63 6.42 11.36
C LYS A 253 -5.55 6.32 10.14
N SER A 254 -6.37 5.27 10.07
CA SER A 254 -7.34 5.11 8.98
C SER A 254 -8.35 6.25 8.94
N ILE A 255 -8.83 6.71 10.10
CA ILE A 255 -9.72 7.88 10.21
C ILE A 255 -9.04 9.16 9.73
N ILE A 256 -7.77 9.38 10.12
CA ILE A 256 -6.98 10.53 9.65
C ILE A 256 -6.83 10.53 8.13
N LEU A 257 -6.52 9.38 7.53
CA LEU A 257 -6.36 9.29 6.07
C LEU A 257 -7.67 9.60 5.33
N ARG A 258 -8.81 9.17 5.86
CA ARG A 258 -10.14 9.52 5.30
C ARG A 258 -10.44 11.01 5.46
N TRP A 259 -10.06 11.61 6.58
CA TRP A 259 -10.19 13.06 6.78
C TRP A 259 -9.30 13.85 5.82
N LEU A 260 -8.04 13.45 5.63
CA LEU A 260 -7.17 14.06 4.62
C LEU A 260 -7.81 13.98 3.23
N ALA A 261 -8.38 12.83 2.87
CA ALA A 261 -9.07 12.65 1.61
C ALA A 261 -10.38 13.44 1.48
N SER A 262 -11.00 13.88 2.60
CA SER A 262 -12.16 14.79 2.57
C SER A 262 -11.77 16.26 2.38
N LYS A 263 -10.52 16.63 2.65
CA LYS A 263 -9.98 17.98 2.44
C LYS A 263 -9.33 18.18 1.07
N LEU A 264 -9.05 17.10 0.36
CA LEU A 264 -8.30 17.11 -0.89
C LEU A 264 -9.17 16.57 -2.04
N ASP A 265 -8.80 16.91 -3.26
CA ASP A 265 -9.39 16.33 -4.46
C ASP A 265 -8.87 14.90 -4.67
N PRO A 266 -9.66 13.98 -5.26
CA PRO A 266 -9.25 12.58 -5.42
C PRO A 266 -7.85 12.36 -6.03
N PRO A 267 -7.43 13.11 -7.08
CA PRO A 267 -6.08 12.95 -7.64
C PRO A 267 -4.96 13.32 -6.66
N GLN A 268 -5.16 14.38 -5.86
CA GLN A 268 -4.18 14.82 -4.86
C GLN A 268 -4.10 13.80 -3.72
N SER A 269 -5.24 13.37 -3.19
CA SER A 269 -5.33 12.31 -2.17
C SER A 269 -4.63 11.04 -2.63
N LYS A 270 -4.84 10.63 -3.88
CA LYS A 270 -4.17 9.46 -4.46
C LYS A 270 -2.65 9.60 -4.47
N GLY A 271 -2.15 10.77 -4.88
CA GLY A 271 -0.70 11.05 -4.87
C GLY A 271 -0.10 10.93 -3.47
N ILE A 272 -0.78 11.47 -2.46
CA ILE A 272 -0.38 11.41 -1.06
C ILE A 272 -0.40 9.98 -0.53
N LEU A 273 -1.52 9.26 -0.68
CA LEU A 273 -1.65 7.89 -0.18
C LEU A 273 -0.63 6.94 -0.82
N ARG A 274 -0.38 7.09 -2.13
CA ARG A 274 0.66 6.33 -2.83
C ARG A 274 2.07 6.69 -2.35
N GLY A 275 2.33 7.97 -2.07
CA GLY A 275 3.61 8.39 -1.51
C GLY A 275 3.87 7.75 -0.14
N LEU A 276 2.86 7.79 0.74
CA LEU A 276 2.94 7.20 2.07
C LEU A 276 3.13 5.68 2.04
N SER A 277 2.40 4.95 1.17
CA SER A 277 2.50 3.50 1.07
C SER A 277 3.87 3.05 0.55
N ASN A 278 4.39 3.73 -0.48
CA ASN A 278 5.71 3.43 -1.06
C ASN A 278 6.83 3.56 -0.02
N CYS A 279 6.80 4.61 0.81
CA CYS A 279 7.80 4.80 1.86
C CYS A 279 7.73 3.74 2.98
N ASN A 280 6.56 3.10 3.15
CA ASN A 280 6.35 2.09 4.19
C ASN A 280 6.87 0.70 3.77
N ILE A 281 6.70 0.33 2.50
CA ILE A 281 7.19 -0.96 1.94
C ILE A 281 8.72 -1.07 2.08
N ASN A 282 9.42 0.05 1.90
CA ASN A 282 10.88 0.10 2.04
C ASN A 282 11.37 -0.20 3.47
N LYS A 283 10.53 -0.10 4.51
CA LYS A 283 10.93 -0.44 5.89
C LYS A 283 11.01 -1.95 6.13
N GLY A 284 10.22 -2.76 5.41
CA GLY A 284 10.24 -4.23 5.51
C GLY A 284 11.51 -4.86 4.92
N GLU A 285 12.09 -4.22 3.90
CA GLU A 285 13.32 -4.64 3.20
C GLU A 285 14.58 -3.89 3.69
N ALA A 286 14.44 -2.74 4.35
CA ALA A 286 15.54 -1.92 4.86
C ALA A 286 16.34 -2.54 6.03
N ARG A 287 15.97 -3.71 6.54
CA ARG A 287 16.90 -4.46 7.41
C ARG A 287 18.06 -5.08 6.62
N ALA A 288 17.85 -5.40 5.34
CA ALA A 288 18.86 -5.96 4.46
C ALA A 288 19.56 -4.91 3.58
N ASN A 289 18.90 -3.79 3.24
CA ASN A 289 19.43 -2.83 2.26
C ASN A 289 19.57 -1.39 2.80
N ARG A 290 20.35 -1.24 3.88
CA ARG A 290 20.59 0.06 4.54
C ARG A 290 21.48 1.02 3.74
N THR A 291 22.03 0.58 2.61
CA THR A 291 23.00 1.34 1.80
C THR A 291 22.33 2.16 0.68
N PHE A 292 21.29 1.63 0.02
CA PHE A 292 20.63 2.30 -1.11
C PHE A 292 19.79 3.53 -0.67
N PHE A 293 19.01 3.39 0.41
CA PHE A 293 18.22 4.51 0.96
C PHE A 293 19.08 5.60 1.62
N ARG A 294 20.26 5.25 2.14
CA ARG A 294 21.21 6.24 2.64
C ARG A 294 21.72 7.17 1.54
N VAL A 295 21.76 6.72 0.28
CA VAL A 295 22.18 7.59 -0.83
C VAL A 295 21.07 8.59 -1.18
N CYS A 296 19.80 8.17 -1.19
CA CYS A 296 18.68 9.07 -1.48
C CYS A 296 18.38 10.07 -0.34
N CYS A 297 18.68 9.73 0.91
CA CYS A 297 18.42 10.58 2.08
C CYS A 297 19.62 11.43 2.53
N ASN A 298 20.81 11.25 1.95
CA ASN A 298 22.00 12.07 2.22
C ASN A 298 22.47 12.87 0.98
N MET A 299 21.60 13.01 -0.04
CA MET A 299 21.82 13.87 -1.20
C MET A 299 21.03 15.17 -1.06
#